data_AF-A0A521I1X9-F1
#
_entry.id   AF-A0A521I1X9-F1
#
_cell.length_a   1.000
_cell.length_b   1.000
_cell.length_c   1.000
_cell.angle_alpha   90.00
_cell.angle_beta   90.00
_cell.angle_gamma   90.00
#
_symmetry.space_group_name_H-M   'P 1'
#
loop_
_entity.id
_entity.type
_entity.pdbx_description
1 polymer ?
#
loop_
_entity_poly.entity_id
_entity_poly.type
_entity_poly.pdbx_seq_one_letter_code
_entity_poly.pdbx_strand_id
1 'polypeptide(L)'
;MIENWIRVFETSRGWDAAILALVSVALFIAASNVKWSITRAPNSSLNQQLTRAAAQPVIRALFEIVRLLYYIGIPFAALYFGWIDLRAFGLVISDWAEGVRWAIVIFLAAWLLLMVVWLPYLRATADVYATPATQFSFPRRLVELIYMQAHWAFYRAAAIVFLTSSIPDAYYWGAVVGLGLTAIEALASPRIRERLTRIGEADGIVWNAGQAVINALGFVVTRNLYLLILIHFLLELSVPHLRAQARERTLTSPTRAQPQRIRES
;
A
#
# COMPACT_ATOMS: atom_id res chain seq x y z
N MET A 1 26.33 0.83 -25.47
CA MET A 1 25.80 1.18 -24.13
C MET A 1 25.61 2.70 -23.97
N ILE A 2 26.62 3.54 -24.26
CA ILE A 2 26.53 5.01 -24.16
C ILE A 2 25.44 5.61 -25.08
N GLU A 3 25.34 5.13 -26.32
CA GLU A 3 24.35 5.64 -27.30
C GLU A 3 22.89 5.38 -26.89
N ASN A 4 22.62 4.31 -26.15
CA ASN A 4 21.30 4.04 -25.58
C ASN A 4 20.95 5.04 -24.47
N TRP A 5 21.94 5.47 -23.67
CA TRP A 5 21.72 6.48 -22.63
C TRP A 5 21.36 7.84 -23.22
N ILE A 6 21.96 8.23 -24.35
CA ILE A 6 21.67 9.52 -25.01
C ILE A 6 20.21 9.57 -25.49
N ARG A 7 19.67 8.48 -26.07
CA ARG A 7 18.26 8.42 -26.49
C ARG A 7 17.26 8.54 -25.35
N VAL A 8 17.63 8.18 -24.12
CA VAL A 8 16.78 8.40 -22.92
C VAL A 8 16.62 9.89 -22.64
N PHE A 9 17.67 10.68 -22.88
CA PHE A 9 17.63 12.13 -22.69
C PHE A 9 16.85 12.86 -23.80
N GLU A 10 16.65 12.22 -24.95
CA GLU A 10 15.89 12.83 -26.06
C GLU A 10 14.37 12.71 -25.89
N THR A 11 13.88 11.75 -25.12
CA THR A 11 12.44 11.61 -24.85
C THR A 11 12.03 12.45 -23.64
N SER A 12 11.61 13.70 -23.87
CA SER A 12 11.07 14.60 -22.82
C SER A 12 10.01 13.92 -21.95
N ARG A 13 9.15 13.12 -22.59
CA ARG A 13 8.05 12.37 -21.96
C ARG A 13 8.48 11.49 -20.79
N GLY A 14 9.57 10.74 -20.93
CA GLY A 14 10.05 9.84 -19.87
C GLY A 14 10.54 10.60 -18.64
N TRP A 15 11.23 11.72 -18.87
CA TRP A 15 11.69 12.61 -17.81
C TRP A 15 10.54 13.31 -17.10
N ASP A 16 9.54 13.80 -17.84
CA ASP A 16 8.37 14.44 -17.26
C ASP A 16 7.63 13.50 -16.30
N ALA A 17 7.42 12.24 -16.72
CA ALA A 17 6.80 11.22 -15.88
C ALA A 17 7.65 10.87 -14.64
N ALA A 18 8.96 10.71 -14.81
CA ALA A 18 9.88 10.39 -13.73
C ALA A 18 9.98 11.53 -12.70
N ILE A 19 10.09 12.78 -13.16
CA ILE A 19 10.11 13.97 -12.30
C ILE A 19 8.80 14.08 -11.53
N LEU A 20 7.65 13.90 -12.19
CA LEU A 20 6.35 13.94 -11.51
C LEU A 20 6.25 12.86 -10.43
N ALA A 21 6.73 11.64 -10.71
CA ALA A 21 6.77 10.57 -9.72
C ALA A 21 7.67 10.91 -8.51
N LEU A 22 8.87 11.46 -8.76
CA LEU A 22 9.78 11.89 -7.69
C LEU A 22 9.23 13.05 -6.86
N VAL A 23 8.56 14.02 -7.49
CA VAL A 23 7.87 15.11 -6.80
C VAL A 23 6.74 14.56 -5.93
N SER A 24 5.95 13.62 -6.44
CA SER A 24 4.92 12.93 -5.66
C SER A 24 5.53 12.24 -4.43
N VAL A 25 6.62 11.48 -4.58
CA VAL A 25 7.35 10.86 -3.45
C VAL A 25 7.80 11.91 -2.44
N ALA A 26 8.43 13.00 -2.90
CA ALA A 26 8.91 14.07 -2.03
C ALA A 26 7.75 14.73 -1.25
N LEU A 27 6.62 14.98 -1.90
CA LEU A 27 5.41 15.52 -1.27
C LEU A 27 4.86 14.59 -0.19
N PHE A 28 4.80 13.28 -0.45
CA PHE A 28 4.37 12.30 0.55
C PHE A 28 5.31 12.27 1.76
N ILE A 29 6.62 12.25 1.51
CA ILE A 29 7.64 12.25 2.57
C ILE A 29 7.52 13.53 3.40
N ALA A 30 7.42 14.70 2.78
CA ALA A 30 7.24 15.96 3.50
C ALA A 30 5.95 15.95 4.33
N ALA A 31 4.81 15.59 3.73
CA ALA A 31 3.52 15.55 4.42
C ALA A 31 3.50 14.57 5.59
N SER A 32 4.11 13.38 5.43
CA SER A 32 4.18 12.38 6.50
C SER A 32 5.07 12.81 7.67
N ASN A 33 6.19 13.49 7.39
CA ASN A 33 7.07 14.03 8.42
C ASN A 33 6.45 15.23 9.15
N VAL A 34 5.77 16.13 8.44
CA VAL A 34 5.02 17.25 9.05
C VAL A 34 3.90 16.73 9.93
N LYS A 35 3.12 15.76 9.45
CA LYS A 35 2.06 15.14 10.26
C LYS A 35 2.62 14.52 11.53
N TRP A 36 3.75 13.82 11.41
CA TRP A 36 4.41 13.17 12.53
C TRP A 36 4.92 14.16 13.57
N SER A 37 5.59 15.24 13.15
CA SER A 37 6.11 16.26 14.06
C SER A 37 5.00 16.93 14.88
N ILE A 38 3.86 17.22 14.23
CA ILE A 38 2.67 17.74 14.91
C ILE A 38 2.16 16.74 15.97
N THR A 39 2.05 15.46 15.62
CA THR A 39 1.53 14.44 16.55
C THR A 39 2.47 14.14 17.73
N ARG A 40 3.78 14.39 17.60
CA ARG A 40 4.77 14.10 18.65
C ARG A 40 4.82 15.17 19.76
N ALA A 41 4.19 16.34 19.57
CA ALA A 41 4.12 17.42 20.55
C ALA A 41 2.69 17.59 21.12
N PRO A 42 2.15 16.56 21.83
CA PRO A 42 0.75 16.53 22.23
C PRO A 42 0.34 17.72 23.11
N ASN A 43 1.25 18.22 23.93
CA ASN A 43 1.00 19.29 24.91
C ASN A 43 1.15 20.70 24.32
N SER A 44 1.52 20.86 23.06
CA SER A 44 1.59 22.18 22.43
C SER A 44 0.19 22.76 22.21
N SER A 45 -0.01 24.04 22.53
CA SER A 45 -1.27 24.76 22.27
C SER A 45 -1.65 24.70 20.79
N LEU A 46 -0.66 24.73 19.91
CA LEU A 46 -0.81 24.57 18.46
C LEU A 46 -1.41 23.20 18.09
N ASN A 47 -0.92 22.10 18.66
CA ASN A 47 -1.48 20.78 18.38
C ASN A 47 -2.93 20.64 18.87
N GLN A 48 -3.28 21.25 20.00
CA GLN A 48 -4.67 21.28 20.47
C GLN A 48 -5.59 22.06 19.52
N GLN A 49 -5.11 23.17 18.96
CA GLN A 49 -5.86 23.92 17.95
C GLN A 49 -6.00 23.13 16.64
N LEU A 50 -4.92 22.53 16.15
CA LEU A 50 -4.93 21.71 14.93
C LEU A 50 -5.83 20.48 15.07
N THR A 51 -5.82 19.80 16.21
CA THR A 51 -6.69 18.64 16.44
C THR A 51 -8.16 19.03 16.51
N ARG A 52 -8.49 20.17 17.13
CA ARG A 52 -9.86 20.73 17.11
C ARG A 52 -10.29 21.12 15.69
N ALA A 53 -9.41 21.76 14.93
CA ALA A 53 -9.66 22.12 13.55
C ALA A 53 -9.86 20.85 12.68
N ALA A 54 -8.98 19.86 12.80
CA ALA A 54 -9.10 18.59 12.08
C ALA A 54 -10.35 17.76 12.45
N ALA A 55 -10.98 18.04 13.60
CA ALA A 55 -12.26 17.44 13.96
C ALA A 55 -13.45 18.05 13.19
N GLN A 56 -13.31 19.23 12.60
CA GLN A 56 -14.38 19.91 11.85
C GLN A 56 -14.70 19.15 10.55
N PRO A 57 -16.00 18.95 10.21
CA PRO A 57 -16.42 18.24 9.00
C PRO A 57 -15.85 18.82 7.71
N VAL A 58 -15.76 20.16 7.62
CA VAL A 58 -15.22 20.87 6.44
C VAL A 58 -13.75 20.54 6.24
N ILE A 59 -12.95 20.56 7.30
CA ILE A 59 -11.52 20.24 7.22
C ILE A 59 -11.31 18.76 6.87
N ARG A 60 -12.15 17.86 7.39
CA ARG A 60 -12.13 16.44 6.99
C ARG A 60 -12.45 16.26 5.51
N ALA A 61 -13.48 16.93 5.00
CA ALA A 61 -13.85 16.89 3.59
C ALA A 61 -12.72 17.43 2.70
N LEU A 62 -12.12 18.55 3.09
CA LEU A 62 -10.96 19.11 2.40
C LEU A 62 -9.79 18.12 2.36
N PHE A 63 -9.54 17.41 3.47
CA PHE A 63 -8.50 16.40 3.53
C PHE A 63 -8.77 15.23 2.56
N GLU A 64 -10.01 14.76 2.46
CA GLU A 64 -10.39 13.72 1.49
C GLU A 64 -10.29 14.21 0.04
N ILE A 65 -10.63 15.48 -0.25
CA ILE A 65 -10.43 16.08 -1.57
C ILE A 65 -8.95 16.13 -1.93
N VAL A 66 -8.10 16.64 -1.04
CA VAL A 66 -6.64 16.68 -1.25
C VAL A 66 -6.09 15.26 -1.47
N ARG A 67 -6.60 14.29 -0.71
CA ARG A 67 -6.22 12.89 -0.84
C ARG A 67 -6.62 12.32 -2.20
N LEU A 68 -7.85 12.57 -2.64
CA LEU A 68 -8.34 12.17 -3.96
C LEU A 68 -7.48 12.80 -5.07
N LEU A 69 -7.18 14.09 -4.98
CA LEU A 69 -6.34 14.80 -5.94
C LEU A 69 -4.92 14.24 -5.98
N TYR A 70 -4.36 13.87 -4.84
CA TYR A 70 -3.04 13.25 -4.77
C TYR A 70 -3.03 11.86 -5.42
N TYR A 71 -3.94 10.97 -5.00
CA TYR A 71 -3.92 9.57 -5.42
C TYR A 71 -4.47 9.31 -6.82
N ILE A 72 -5.39 10.15 -7.30
CA ILE A 72 -6.05 9.98 -8.60
C ILE A 72 -5.75 11.16 -9.52
N GLY A 73 -5.72 12.38 -9.00
CA GLY A 73 -5.47 13.58 -9.81
C GLY A 73 -4.07 13.63 -10.42
N ILE A 74 -3.01 13.27 -9.67
CA ILE A 74 -1.63 13.25 -10.21
C ILE A 74 -1.50 12.19 -11.34
N PRO A 75 -1.90 10.92 -11.15
CA PRO A 75 -1.88 9.93 -12.23
C PRO A 75 -2.73 10.33 -13.44
N PHE A 76 -3.91 10.91 -13.18
CA PHE A 76 -4.81 11.39 -14.23
C PHE A 76 -4.16 12.51 -15.05
N ALA A 77 -3.51 13.47 -14.40
CA ALA A 77 -2.79 14.54 -15.09
C ALA A 77 -1.66 13.98 -15.97
N ALA A 78 -0.90 13.00 -15.47
CA ALA A 78 0.15 12.36 -16.25
C ALA A 78 -0.38 11.64 -17.50
N LEU A 79 -1.55 11.00 -17.40
CA LEU A 79 -2.25 10.40 -18.54
C LEU A 79 -2.79 11.46 -19.50
N TYR A 80 -3.40 12.53 -18.96
CA TYR A 80 -4.00 13.62 -19.73
C TYR A 80 -2.96 14.37 -20.57
N PHE A 81 -1.78 14.66 -20.01
CA PHE A 81 -0.67 15.27 -20.74
C PHE A 81 0.10 14.29 -21.63
N GLY A 82 -0.27 12.99 -21.62
CA GLY A 82 0.39 11.96 -22.41
C GLY A 82 1.81 11.63 -21.93
N TRP A 83 2.18 12.00 -20.70
CA TRP A 83 3.44 11.62 -20.06
C TRP A 83 3.49 10.11 -19.81
N ILE A 84 2.34 9.53 -19.49
CA ILE A 84 2.17 8.08 -19.31
C ILE A 84 1.11 7.58 -20.29
N ASP A 85 1.25 6.35 -20.79
CA ASP A 85 0.27 5.70 -21.65
C ASP A 85 -0.60 4.70 -20.88
N LEU A 86 -1.79 4.44 -21.42
CA LEU A 86 -2.78 3.53 -20.84
C LEU A 86 -2.25 2.10 -20.68
N ARG A 87 -1.30 1.68 -21.53
CA ARG A 87 -0.74 0.32 -21.49
C ARG A 87 0.25 0.16 -20.34
N ALA A 88 1.15 1.12 -20.14
CA ALA A 88 2.05 1.17 -18.99
C ALA A 88 1.26 1.25 -17.66
N PHE A 89 0.13 1.96 -17.67
CA PHE A 89 -0.79 2.02 -16.52
C PHE A 89 -1.58 0.71 -16.31
N GLY A 90 -1.67 -0.16 -17.32
CA GLY A 90 -2.41 -1.43 -17.26
C GLY A 90 -3.93 -1.27 -17.44
N LEU A 91 -4.38 -0.21 -18.10
CA LEU A 91 -5.80 0.05 -18.39
C LEU A 91 -6.25 -0.58 -19.72
N VAL A 92 -5.32 -0.97 -20.58
CA VAL A 92 -5.64 -1.62 -21.86
C VAL A 92 -6.01 -3.08 -21.60
N ILE A 93 -7.22 -3.47 -22.01
CA ILE A 93 -7.71 -4.84 -21.93
C ILE A 93 -7.16 -5.63 -23.13
N SER A 94 -5.94 -6.14 -23.02
CA SER A 94 -5.37 -7.09 -23.99
C SER A 94 -5.43 -8.51 -23.45
N ASP A 95 -5.87 -9.47 -24.28
CA ASP A 95 -5.87 -10.92 -24.00
C ASP A 95 -6.37 -11.31 -22.61
N TRP A 96 -7.54 -10.78 -22.24
CA TRP A 96 -8.11 -10.92 -20.90
C TRP A 96 -8.23 -12.39 -20.45
N ALA A 97 -8.52 -13.33 -21.36
CA ALA A 97 -8.66 -14.74 -21.04
C ALA A 97 -7.32 -15.36 -20.57
N GLU A 98 -6.23 -15.06 -21.29
CA GLU A 98 -4.88 -15.51 -20.93
C GLU A 98 -4.42 -14.84 -19.64
N GLY A 99 -4.67 -13.54 -19.51
CA GLY A 99 -4.40 -12.78 -18.28
C GLY A 99 -5.13 -13.33 -17.07
N VAL A 100 -6.41 -13.68 -17.20
CA VAL A 100 -7.23 -14.30 -16.13
C VAL A 100 -6.68 -15.67 -15.73
N ARG A 101 -6.31 -16.51 -16.70
CA ARG A 101 -5.73 -17.83 -16.44
C ARG A 101 -4.50 -17.72 -15.54
N TRP A 102 -3.55 -16.86 -15.88
CA TRP A 102 -2.36 -16.64 -15.06
C TRP A 102 -2.66 -15.91 -13.75
N ALA A 103 -3.60 -14.97 -13.74
CA ALA A 103 -4.04 -14.28 -12.55
C ALA A 103 -4.55 -15.27 -11.48
N ILE A 104 -5.34 -16.27 -11.88
CA ILE A 104 -5.83 -17.32 -10.97
C ILE A 104 -4.66 -18.12 -10.39
N VAL A 105 -3.71 -18.56 -11.22
CA VAL A 105 -2.55 -19.34 -10.77
C VAL A 105 -1.70 -18.53 -9.79
N ILE A 106 -1.38 -17.28 -10.13
CA ILE A 106 -0.58 -16.38 -9.28
C ILE A 106 -1.33 -16.09 -7.98
N PHE A 107 -2.63 -15.80 -8.05
CA PHE A 107 -3.45 -15.54 -6.88
C PHE A 107 -3.46 -16.73 -5.93
N LEU A 108 -3.70 -17.94 -6.43
CA LEU A 108 -3.70 -19.16 -5.61
C LEU A 108 -2.33 -19.43 -5.01
N ALA A 109 -1.25 -19.33 -5.79
CA ALA A 109 0.11 -19.52 -5.31
C ALA A 109 0.49 -18.48 -4.24
N ALA A 110 0.20 -17.20 -4.49
CA ALA A 110 0.44 -16.11 -3.56
C ALA A 110 -0.37 -16.27 -2.28
N TRP A 111 -1.65 -16.63 -2.40
CA TRP A 111 -2.53 -16.87 -1.26
C TRP A 111 -2.03 -18.04 -0.40
N LEU A 112 -1.63 -19.16 -1.02
CA LEU A 112 -1.07 -20.32 -0.31
C LEU A 112 0.24 -19.96 0.40
N LEU A 113 1.18 -19.31 -0.30
CA LEU A 113 2.43 -18.85 0.29
C LEU A 113 2.18 -17.92 1.48
N LEU A 114 1.24 -17.00 1.32
CA LEU A 114 0.84 -16.06 2.36
C LEU A 114 0.23 -16.79 3.56
N MET A 115 -0.64 -17.79 3.33
CA MET A 115 -1.17 -18.62 4.43
C MET A 115 -0.07 -19.40 5.16
N VAL A 116 0.90 -19.95 4.43
CA VAL A 116 2.03 -20.69 5.01
C VAL A 116 2.87 -19.79 5.91
N VAL A 117 3.15 -18.55 5.49
CA VAL A 117 3.94 -17.59 6.28
C VAL A 117 3.12 -16.99 7.42
N TRP A 118 1.85 -16.68 7.17
CA TRP A 118 1.01 -15.90 8.08
C TRP A 118 0.39 -16.72 9.19
N LEU A 119 0.05 -17.99 8.97
CA LEU A 119 -0.55 -18.82 10.02
C LEU A 119 0.37 -19.02 11.23
N PRO A 120 1.67 -19.37 11.09
CA PRO A 120 2.59 -19.43 12.21
C PRO A 120 2.76 -18.07 12.90
N TYR A 121 2.82 -17.00 12.11
CA TYR A 121 2.91 -15.64 12.63
C TYR A 121 1.71 -15.28 13.52
N LEU A 122 0.48 -15.52 13.04
CA LEU A 122 -0.74 -15.29 13.82
C LEU A 122 -0.80 -16.11 15.10
N ARG A 123 -0.27 -17.35 15.09
CA ARG A 123 -0.17 -18.17 16.30
C ARG A 123 0.84 -17.59 17.28
N ALA A 124 1.99 -17.13 16.80
CA ALA A 124 3.04 -16.55 17.62
C ALA A 124 2.64 -15.19 18.23
N THR A 125 1.75 -14.45 17.58
CA THR A 125 1.28 -13.13 18.05
C THR A 125 -0.12 -13.15 18.67
N ALA A 126 -0.70 -14.33 18.93
CA ALA A 126 -2.06 -14.47 19.45
C ALA A 126 -2.27 -13.77 20.82
N ASP A 127 -1.22 -13.70 21.64
CA ASP A 127 -1.25 -13.09 22.97
C ASP A 127 -0.95 -11.58 22.95
N VAL A 128 -0.55 -11.03 21.80
CA VAL A 128 -0.22 -9.61 21.67
C VAL A 128 -1.50 -8.81 21.49
N TYR A 129 -1.74 -7.85 22.38
CA TYR A 129 -2.90 -6.96 22.27
C TYR A 129 -2.81 -6.14 20.97
N ALA A 130 -3.64 -6.48 19.99
CA ALA A 130 -3.83 -5.66 18.81
C ALA A 130 -4.78 -4.49 19.16
N THR A 131 -4.36 -3.26 18.86
CA THR A 131 -5.27 -2.11 18.94
C THR A 131 -6.56 -2.42 18.18
N PRO A 132 -7.74 -2.13 18.78
CA PRO A 132 -9.02 -2.36 18.11
C PRO A 132 -8.95 -1.78 16.70
N ALA A 133 -9.07 -2.64 15.69
CA ALA A 133 -9.07 -2.22 14.30
C ALA A 133 -10.14 -1.13 14.18
N THR A 134 -9.71 0.10 13.86
CA THR A 134 -10.61 1.23 13.62
C THR A 134 -11.66 0.77 12.62
N GLN A 135 -12.89 0.62 13.11
CA GLN A 135 -14.13 0.21 12.45
C GLN A 135 -14.01 -0.15 10.95
N PHE A 136 -14.25 -1.43 10.65
CA PHE A 136 -14.32 -2.02 9.31
C PHE A 136 -15.47 -1.44 8.47
N SER A 137 -15.35 -0.19 8.01
CA SER A 137 -16.24 0.29 6.95
C SER A 137 -15.74 -0.21 5.60
N PHE A 138 -16.42 -1.23 5.08
CA PHE A 138 -16.14 -1.83 3.78
C PHE A 138 -15.93 -0.79 2.66
N PRO A 139 -16.79 0.25 2.50
CA PRO A 139 -16.62 1.23 1.45
C PRO A 139 -15.31 2.02 1.58
N ARG A 140 -14.94 2.39 2.81
CA ARG A 140 -13.69 3.11 3.06
C ARG A 140 -12.50 2.26 2.64
N ARG A 141 -12.50 0.99 3.00
CA ARG A 141 -11.41 0.06 2.66
C ARG A 141 -11.26 -0.13 1.15
N LEU A 142 -12.37 -0.20 0.44
CA LEU A 142 -12.36 -0.25 -1.03
C LEU A 142 -11.73 1.02 -1.63
N VAL A 143 -12.07 2.20 -1.08
CA VAL A 143 -11.45 3.48 -1.51
C VAL A 143 -9.95 3.51 -1.21
N GLU A 144 -9.52 3.10 -0.02
CA GLU A 144 -8.08 3.00 0.31
C GLU A 144 -7.33 2.08 -0.67
N LEU A 145 -7.93 0.94 -0.99
CA LEU A 145 -7.37 -0.01 -1.94
C LEU A 145 -7.21 0.61 -3.32
N ILE A 146 -8.25 1.30 -3.82
CA ILE A 146 -8.20 2.00 -5.11
C ILE A 146 -7.09 3.05 -5.10
N TYR A 147 -6.96 3.82 -4.03
CA TYR A 147 -5.89 4.81 -3.88
C TYR A 147 -4.51 4.17 -3.91
N MET A 148 -4.30 3.08 -3.16
CA MET A 148 -3.03 2.36 -3.16
C MET A 148 -2.71 1.75 -4.54
N GLN A 149 -3.69 1.18 -5.23
CA GLN A 149 -3.51 0.61 -6.56
C GLN A 149 -3.21 1.69 -7.61
N ALA A 150 -3.91 2.82 -7.57
CA ALA A 150 -3.66 3.95 -8.47
C ALA A 150 -2.26 4.56 -8.25
N HIS A 151 -1.87 4.77 -6.99
CA HIS A 151 -0.54 5.28 -6.63
C HIS A 151 0.59 4.41 -7.16
N TRP A 152 0.48 3.11 -6.92
CA TRP A 152 1.47 2.16 -7.36
C TRP A 152 1.47 1.99 -8.89
N ALA A 153 0.28 1.98 -9.52
CA ALA A 153 0.16 1.96 -10.97
C ALA A 153 0.81 3.18 -11.64
N PHE A 154 0.76 4.34 -10.99
CA PHE A 154 1.45 5.53 -11.45
C PHE A 154 2.97 5.39 -11.39
N TYR A 155 3.54 4.96 -10.25
CA TYR A 155 4.99 4.80 -10.13
C TYR A 155 5.57 3.77 -11.08
N ARG A 156 4.91 2.61 -11.22
CA ARG A 156 5.37 1.62 -12.20
C ARG A 156 5.28 2.20 -13.61
N ALA A 157 4.19 2.90 -13.96
CA ALA A 157 3.98 3.38 -15.32
C ALA A 157 4.96 4.49 -15.69
N ALA A 158 5.25 5.42 -14.75
CA ALA A 158 6.30 6.40 -14.91
C ALA A 158 7.67 5.73 -15.14
N ALA A 159 8.00 4.70 -14.35
CA ALA A 159 9.24 3.95 -14.52
C ALA A 159 9.29 3.17 -15.85
N ILE A 160 8.18 2.55 -16.29
CA ILE A 160 8.11 1.86 -17.58
C ILE A 160 8.41 2.83 -18.72
N VAL A 161 7.73 3.98 -18.75
CA VAL A 161 7.93 4.97 -19.83
C VAL A 161 9.36 5.49 -19.84
N PHE A 162 9.91 5.78 -18.66
CA PHE A 162 11.31 6.22 -18.52
C PHE A 162 12.32 5.17 -19.03
N LEU A 163 12.08 3.88 -18.73
CA LEU A 163 13.01 2.80 -19.06
C LEU A 163 12.80 2.19 -20.46
N THR A 164 11.66 2.43 -21.11
CA THR A 164 11.29 1.80 -22.39
C THR A 164 12.30 2.08 -23.50
N SER A 165 12.98 3.23 -23.47
CA SER A 165 14.01 3.59 -24.45
C SER A 165 15.39 3.00 -24.15
N SER A 166 15.66 2.56 -22.92
CA SER A 166 17.02 2.20 -22.46
C SER A 166 17.23 0.72 -22.13
N ILE A 167 16.22 0.01 -21.63
CA ILE A 167 16.38 -1.35 -21.10
C ILE A 167 15.40 -2.32 -21.80
N PRO A 168 15.86 -3.51 -22.24
CA PRO A 168 14.94 -4.58 -22.61
C PRO A 168 14.03 -4.94 -21.42
N ASP A 169 12.79 -5.30 -21.69
CA ASP A 169 11.80 -5.65 -20.65
C ASP A 169 11.48 -4.54 -19.64
N ALA A 170 11.32 -3.31 -20.12
CA ALA A 170 10.94 -2.14 -19.31
C ALA A 170 9.71 -2.36 -18.40
N TYR A 171 8.80 -3.29 -18.73
CA TYR A 171 7.68 -3.67 -17.87
C TYR A 171 8.11 -4.36 -16.57
N TYR A 172 9.10 -5.26 -16.64
CA TYR A 172 9.65 -5.93 -15.46
C TYR A 172 10.38 -4.93 -14.57
N TRP A 173 11.34 -4.19 -15.15
CA TRP A 173 12.13 -3.21 -14.40
C TRP A 173 11.28 -2.05 -13.89
N GLY A 174 10.29 -1.61 -14.65
CA GLY A 174 9.35 -0.58 -14.22
C GLY A 174 8.51 -1.01 -13.02
N ALA A 175 8.08 -2.28 -12.95
CA ALA A 175 7.41 -2.83 -11.77
C ALA A 175 8.34 -2.87 -10.54
N VAL A 176 9.61 -3.28 -10.72
CA VAL A 176 10.63 -3.32 -9.67
C VAL A 176 10.94 -1.92 -9.14
N VAL A 177 11.20 -0.96 -10.04
CA VAL A 177 11.48 0.44 -9.67
C VAL A 177 10.27 1.08 -9.01
N GLY A 178 9.07 0.88 -9.55
CA GLY A 178 7.83 1.37 -8.95
C GLY A 178 7.61 0.85 -7.53
N LEU A 179 7.86 -0.45 -7.30
CA LEU A 179 7.83 -1.05 -5.96
C LEU A 179 8.92 -0.44 -5.05
N GLY A 180 10.13 -0.21 -5.58
CA GLY A 180 11.21 0.46 -4.87
C GLY A 180 10.85 1.86 -4.40
N LEU A 181 10.19 2.67 -5.25
CA LEU A 181 9.70 4.00 -4.87
C LEU A 181 8.66 3.93 -3.75
N THR A 182 7.68 3.02 -3.84
CA THR A 182 6.71 2.81 -2.77
C THR A 182 7.37 2.36 -1.46
N ALA A 183 8.41 1.52 -1.53
CA ALA A 183 9.17 1.11 -0.36
C ALA A 183 9.95 2.28 0.27
N ILE A 184 10.57 3.14 -0.54
CA ILE A 184 11.26 4.35 -0.07
C ILE A 184 10.27 5.28 0.65
N GLU A 185 9.10 5.54 0.06
CA GLU A 185 8.05 6.33 0.72
C GLU A 185 7.65 5.75 2.08
N ALA A 186 7.43 4.43 2.12
CA ALA A 186 7.05 3.74 3.34
C ALA A 186 8.14 3.84 4.42
N LEU A 187 9.40 3.60 4.06
CA LEU A 187 10.54 3.66 4.99
C LEU A 187 10.89 5.09 5.41
N ALA A 188 10.62 6.08 4.56
CA ALA A 188 10.82 7.50 4.86
C ALA A 188 9.76 8.06 5.83
N SER A 189 8.62 7.37 6.00
CA SER A 189 7.59 7.74 6.96
C SER A 189 8.01 7.40 8.40
N PRO A 190 8.18 8.39 9.29
CA PRO A 190 8.57 8.16 10.68
C PRO A 190 7.55 7.31 11.45
N ARG A 191 6.26 7.46 11.13
CA ARG A 191 5.19 6.66 11.74
C ARG A 191 5.32 5.17 11.39
N ILE A 192 5.68 4.85 10.15
CA ILE A 192 5.87 3.47 9.72
C ILE A 192 7.08 2.87 10.44
N ARG A 193 8.20 3.62 10.49
CA ARG A 193 9.39 3.19 11.23
C ARG A 193 9.10 2.89 12.69
N GLU A 194 8.38 3.78 13.39
CA GLU A 194 8.00 3.54 14.78
C GLU A 194 7.13 2.28 14.92
N ARG A 195 6.08 2.14 14.09
CA ARG A 195 5.18 0.99 14.14
C ARG A 195 5.88 -0.34 13.87
N LEU A 196 6.88 -0.35 12.99
CA LEU A 196 7.68 -1.56 12.72
C LEU A 196 8.48 -2.04 13.94
N THR A 197 8.78 -1.16 14.90
CA THR A 197 9.44 -1.55 16.16
C THR A 197 8.49 -2.21 17.17
N ARG A 198 7.18 -2.19 16.91
CA ARG A 198 6.14 -2.71 17.81
C ARG A 198 5.39 -3.86 17.12
N ILE A 199 5.64 -5.10 17.56
CA ILE A 199 5.15 -6.33 16.91
C ILE A 199 3.65 -6.26 16.56
N GLY A 200 2.79 -5.88 17.52
CA GLY A 200 1.34 -5.81 17.28
C GLY A 200 0.88 -4.69 16.33
N GLU A 201 1.69 -3.64 16.14
CA GLU A 201 1.38 -2.54 15.21
C GLU A 201 1.99 -2.73 13.82
N ALA A 202 3.06 -3.53 13.71
CA ALA A 202 3.80 -3.85 12.49
C ALA A 202 3.00 -4.72 11.52
N ASP A 203 2.11 -5.56 12.03
CA ASP A 203 1.24 -6.47 11.29
C ASP A 203 0.66 -5.90 9.99
N GLY A 204 -0.06 -4.78 10.10
CA GLY A 204 -0.71 -4.18 8.94
C GLY A 204 0.29 -3.66 7.91
N ILE A 205 1.49 -3.26 8.35
CA ILE A 205 2.55 -2.77 7.46
C ILE A 205 3.16 -3.95 6.71
N VAL A 206 3.49 -5.04 7.42
CA VAL A 206 4.04 -6.26 6.81
C VAL A 206 3.04 -6.87 5.82
N TRP A 207 1.76 -6.90 6.18
CA TRP A 207 0.68 -7.34 5.30
C TRP A 207 0.61 -6.51 4.00
N ASN A 208 0.58 -5.18 4.13
CA ASN A 208 0.54 -4.28 2.98
C ASN A 208 1.79 -4.43 2.09
N ALA A 209 2.97 -4.62 2.70
CA ALA A 209 4.21 -4.86 1.96
C ALA A 209 4.15 -6.18 1.17
N GLY A 210 3.64 -7.26 1.77
CA GLY A 210 3.41 -8.53 1.09
C GLY A 210 2.45 -8.39 -0.09
N GLN A 211 1.33 -7.68 0.11
CA GLN A 211 0.40 -7.38 -0.99
C GLN A 211 1.02 -6.53 -2.10
N ALA A 212 1.89 -5.57 -1.78
CA ALA A 212 2.59 -4.77 -2.79
C ALA A 212 3.49 -5.65 -3.68
N VAL A 213 4.22 -6.61 -3.08
CA VAL A 213 5.05 -7.58 -3.82
C VAL A 213 4.18 -8.48 -4.71
N ILE A 214 3.10 -9.04 -4.17
CA ILE A 214 2.18 -9.90 -4.93
C ILE A 214 1.57 -9.13 -6.12
N ASN A 215 1.14 -7.88 -5.90
CA ASN A 215 0.61 -7.05 -6.98
C ASN A 215 1.68 -6.75 -8.03
N ALA A 216 2.92 -6.50 -7.64
CA ALA A 216 4.02 -6.30 -8.57
C ALA A 216 4.27 -7.52 -9.46
N LEU A 217 4.33 -8.71 -8.88
CA LEU A 217 4.43 -9.96 -9.63
C LEU A 217 3.22 -10.19 -10.52
N GLY A 218 2.02 -9.96 -10.00
CA GLY A 218 0.77 -10.04 -10.75
C GLY A 218 0.77 -9.12 -11.97
N PHE A 219 1.30 -7.90 -11.85
CA PHE A 219 1.38 -6.97 -12.98
C PHE A 219 2.38 -7.42 -14.04
N VAL A 220 3.55 -7.93 -13.65
CA VAL A 220 4.55 -8.42 -14.61
C VAL A 220 3.94 -9.43 -15.57
N VAL A 221 3.05 -10.29 -15.05
CA VAL A 221 2.39 -11.35 -15.83
C VAL A 221 1.12 -10.86 -16.53
N THR A 222 0.23 -10.16 -15.83
CA THR A 222 -1.11 -9.85 -16.35
C THR A 222 -1.20 -8.51 -17.08
N ARG A 223 -0.34 -7.55 -16.68
CA ARG A 223 -0.35 -6.15 -17.13
C ARG A 223 -1.73 -5.49 -17.09
N ASN A 224 -2.60 -5.93 -16.17
CA ASN A 224 -4.01 -5.54 -16.11
C ASN A 224 -4.36 -5.00 -14.71
N LEU A 225 -4.62 -3.70 -14.61
CA LEU A 225 -4.90 -3.04 -13.34
C LEU A 225 -6.20 -3.54 -12.68
N TYR A 226 -7.22 -3.85 -13.46
CA TYR A 226 -8.52 -4.31 -12.92
C TYR A 226 -8.39 -5.67 -12.24
N LEU A 227 -7.62 -6.59 -12.83
CA LEU A 227 -7.32 -7.89 -12.21
C LEU A 227 -6.53 -7.72 -10.91
N LEU A 228 -5.60 -6.77 -10.84
CA LEU A 228 -4.83 -6.49 -9.63
C LEU A 228 -5.68 -5.88 -8.52
N ILE A 229 -6.60 -4.98 -8.87
CA ILE A 229 -7.60 -4.46 -7.92
C ILE A 229 -8.43 -5.61 -7.34
N LEU A 230 -8.90 -6.52 -8.19
CA LEU A 230 -9.68 -7.69 -7.76
C LEU A 230 -8.86 -8.63 -6.87
N ILE A 231 -7.63 -8.97 -7.27
CA ILE A 231 -6.70 -9.81 -6.49
C ILE A 231 -6.45 -9.19 -5.12
N HIS A 232 -6.08 -7.91 -5.08
CA HIS A 232 -5.84 -7.19 -3.84
C HIS A 232 -7.07 -7.24 -2.95
N PHE A 233 -8.25 -6.98 -3.50
CA PHE A 233 -9.51 -6.99 -2.77
C PHE A 233 -9.83 -8.36 -2.17
N LEU A 234 -9.66 -9.44 -2.94
CA LEU A 234 -9.87 -10.81 -2.46
C LEU A 234 -8.88 -11.19 -1.35
N LEU A 235 -7.60 -10.80 -1.48
CA LEU A 235 -6.60 -11.00 -0.41
C LEU A 235 -7.01 -10.25 0.86
N GLU A 236 -7.45 -9.00 0.72
CA GLU A 236 -7.85 -8.12 1.81
C GLU A 236 -9.09 -8.61 2.58
N LEU A 237 -9.98 -9.36 1.90
CA LEU A 237 -11.10 -10.05 2.53
C LEU A 237 -10.67 -11.29 3.31
N SER A 238 -9.65 -12.02 2.88
CA SER A 238 -9.35 -13.36 3.44
C SER A 238 -8.76 -13.35 4.86
N VAL A 239 -7.82 -12.44 5.16
CA VAL A 239 -7.00 -12.52 6.38
C VAL A 239 -7.57 -11.87 7.65
N PRO A 240 -8.26 -10.72 7.58
CA PRO A 240 -8.82 -10.09 8.78
C PRO A 240 -9.86 -10.97 9.50
N HIS A 241 -10.61 -11.78 8.75
CA HIS A 241 -11.56 -12.74 9.32
C HIS A 241 -10.88 -13.78 10.22
N LEU A 242 -9.66 -14.22 9.87
CA LEU A 242 -8.89 -15.17 10.68
C LEU A 242 -8.48 -14.59 12.04
N ARG A 243 -8.26 -13.28 12.12
CA ARG A 243 -7.91 -12.59 13.39
C ARG A 243 -9.10 -12.37 14.29
N ALA A 244 -10.25 -12.00 13.73
CA ALA A 244 -11.48 -11.81 14.50
C ALA A 244 -11.87 -13.11 15.22
N GLN A 245 -11.84 -14.23 14.51
CA GLN A 245 -12.16 -15.55 15.06
C GLN A 245 -11.19 -16.01 16.16
N ALA A 246 -9.89 -15.72 16.04
CA ALA A 246 -8.91 -16.09 17.06
C ALA A 246 -9.17 -15.37 18.40
N ARG A 247 -9.56 -14.09 18.35
CA ARG A 247 -9.83 -13.26 19.55
C ARG A 247 -11.07 -13.73 20.32
N GLU A 248 -12.13 -14.12 19.61
CA GLU A 248 -13.35 -14.63 20.24
C GLU A 248 -13.09 -15.93 21.03
N ARG A 249 -12.19 -16.80 20.55
CA ARG A 249 -11.80 -18.04 21.25
C ARG A 249 -11.04 -17.78 22.56
N THR A 250 -10.19 -16.74 22.60
CA THR A 250 -9.45 -16.38 23.82
C THR A 250 -10.37 -15.81 24.89
N LEU A 251 -11.36 -15.00 24.50
CA LEU A 251 -12.31 -14.39 25.45
C LEU A 251 -13.36 -15.39 25.97
N THR A 252 -13.68 -16.42 25.19
CA THR A 252 -14.67 -17.44 25.58
C THR A 252 -14.06 -18.66 26.27
N SER A 253 -12.73 -18.77 26.31
CA SER A 253 -12.08 -19.79 27.15
C SER A 253 -12.41 -19.48 28.61
N PRO A 254 -13.27 -20.28 29.26
CA PRO A 254 -13.77 -19.99 30.60
C PRO A 254 -12.54 -19.85 31.49
N THR A 255 -12.42 -18.66 32.11
CA THR A 255 -11.41 -18.28 33.09
C THR A 255 -10.80 -19.52 33.72
N ARG A 256 -9.64 -19.95 33.19
CA ARG A 256 -8.89 -21.06 33.75
C ARG A 256 -8.71 -20.68 35.20
N ALA A 257 -9.46 -21.35 36.08
CA ALA A 257 -9.68 -20.93 37.45
C ALA A 257 -8.35 -20.45 37.99
N GLN A 258 -8.25 -19.14 38.30
CA GLN A 258 -7.06 -18.59 38.94
C GLN A 258 -6.79 -19.53 40.10
N PRO A 259 -5.65 -20.24 40.15
CA PRO A 259 -5.38 -21.14 41.25
C PRO A 259 -5.49 -20.27 42.50
N GLN A 260 -6.51 -20.54 43.31
CA GLN A 260 -6.74 -19.86 44.57
C GLN A 260 -5.39 -19.90 45.27
N ARG A 261 -4.72 -18.73 45.40
CA ARG A 261 -3.55 -18.62 46.25
C ARG A 261 -4.04 -18.98 47.63
N ILE A 262 -3.77 -20.21 48.03
CA ILE A 262 -3.86 -20.65 49.42
C ILE A 262 -2.91 -19.72 50.16
N ARG A 263 -3.47 -18.73 50.86
CA ARG A 263 -2.75 -17.95 51.86
C ARG A 263 -2.47 -18.92 53.00
N GLU A 264 -1.27 -19.48 53.04
CA GLU A 264 -0.76 -20.09 54.27
C GLU A 264 -0.41 -18.95 55.23
N SER A 265 -0.94 -19.08 56.44
CA SER A 265 -0.84 -18.19 57.58
C SER A 265 0.36 -18.54 58.45
#